data_AF-A0A3M7TW65-F1
#
_entry.id   AF-A0A3M7TW65-F1
#
_cell.length_a   1.000
_cell.length_b   1.000
_cell.length_c   1.000
_cell.angle_alpha   90.00
_cell.angle_beta   90.00
_cell.angle_gamma   90.00
#
_symmetry.space_group_name_H-M   'P 1'
#
loop_
_entity.id
_entity.type
_entity.pdbx_description
1 polymer ?
#
loop_
_entity_poly.entity_id
_entity_poly.type
_entity_poly.pdbx_seq_one_letter_code
_entity_poly.pdbx_strand_id
1 'polypeptide(L)' 'MKNNKTALMISILVLTGFPVFFLFVSLFTGQWSYLAWSIPPSFLAGFTGLMVTLNQIKKSTQ' A
#
# COMPACT_ATOMS: atom_id res chain seq x y z
N MET A 1 12.92 -15.60 10.05
CA MET A 1 12.38 -15.62 8.67
C MET A 1 10.90 -15.23 8.53
N LYS A 2 10.11 -15.06 9.61
CA LYS A 2 8.67 -14.73 9.53
C LYS A 2 8.36 -13.24 9.21
N ASN A 3 9.35 -12.35 9.24
CA ASN A 3 9.14 -10.89 9.15
C ASN A 3 8.82 -10.40 7.73
N ASN A 4 9.48 -10.97 6.71
CA ASN A 4 9.43 -10.44 5.35
C ASN A 4 8.07 -10.72 4.68
N LYS A 5 7.47 -11.87 4.97
CA LYS A 5 6.16 -12.26 4.42
C LYS A 5 5.04 -11.37 4.99
N THR A 6 5.11 -11.04 6.28
CA THR A 6 4.18 -10.12 6.94
C THR A 6 4.35 -8.69 6.42
N ALA A 7 5.60 -8.23 6.25
CA ALA A 7 5.88 -6.91 5.70
C ALA A 7 5.34 -6.74 4.27
N LEU A 8 5.54 -7.73 3.39
CA LEU A 8 4.94 -7.72 2.04
C LEU A 8 3.42 -7.67 2.11
N MET A 9 2.81 -8.47 2.98
CA MET A 9 1.35 -8.51 3.14
C MET A 9 0.79 -7.18 3.62
N ILE A 10 1.47 -6.52 4.57
CA ILE A 10 1.09 -5.19 5.07
C ILE A 10 1.26 -4.13 3.98
N SER A 11 2.37 -4.14 3.23
CA SER A 11 2.56 -3.16 2.15
C SER A 11 1.52 -3.30 1.04
N ILE A 12 1.14 -4.53 0.66
CA ILE A 12 0.06 -4.77 -0.29
C ILE A 12 -1.29 -4.35 0.30
N LEU A 13 -1.56 -4.68 1.57
CA LEU A 13 -2.78 -4.27 2.27
C LEU A 13 -2.93 -2.75 2.31
N VAL A 14 -1.85 -2.00 2.58
CA VAL A 14 -1.88 -0.53 2.59
C VAL A 14 -2.05 0.01 1.18
N LEU A 15 -1.35 -0.57 0.19
CA LEU A 15 -1.42 -0.16 -1.21
C LEU A 15 -2.82 -0.33 -1.81
N THR A 16 -3.55 -1.37 -1.41
CA THR A 16 -4.89 -1.67 -1.96
C THR A 16 -6.02 -1.22 -1.02
N GLY A 17 -5.84 -1.33 0.29
CA GLY A 17 -6.86 -1.05 1.30
C GLY A 17 -7.22 0.43 1.40
N PHE A 18 -6.24 1.33 1.34
CA PHE A 18 -6.51 2.77 1.35
C PHE A 18 -7.31 3.23 0.11
N PRO A 19 -6.91 2.88 -1.13
CA PRO A 19 -7.70 3.22 -2.31
C PRO A 19 -9.10 2.62 -2.29
N VAL A 20 -9.26 1.37 -1.83
CA VAL A 20 -10.57 0.72 -1.73
C VAL A 20 -11.46 1.44 -0.71
N PHE A 21 -10.94 1.81 0.46
CA PHE A 21 -11.69 2.60 1.44
C PHE A 21 -12.12 3.96 0.88
N PHE A 22 -11.20 4.70 0.27
CA PHE A 22 -11.49 6.00 -0.33
C PHE A 22 -12.39 5.91 -1.56
N LEU A 23 -12.40 4.77 -2.26
CA LEU A 23 -13.36 4.49 -3.32
C LEU A 23 -14.78 4.41 -2.77
N PHE A 24 -15.01 3.70 -1.67
CA PHE A 24 -16.33 3.69 -1.03
C PHE A 24 -16.74 5.09 -0.56
N VAL A 25 -15.84 5.82 0.09
CA VAL A 25 -16.09 7.22 0.52
C VAL A 25 -16.45 8.11 -0.69
N SER A 26 -15.71 7.98 -1.79
CA SER A 26 -15.96 8.71 -3.03
C SER A 26 -17.32 8.37 -3.64
N LEU A 27 -17.74 7.10 -3.60
CA LEU A 27 -19.04 6.68 -4.10
C LEU A 27 -20.19 7.24 -3.24
N PHE A 28 -20.05 7.23 -1.91
CA PHE A 28 -21.07 7.76 -1.00
C PHE A 28 -21.18 9.30 -1.05
N THR A 29 -20.05 10.00 -1.23
CA THR A 29 -20.02 11.47 -1.28
C THR A 29 -20.24 12.04 -2.69
N GLY A 30 -20.11 11.22 -3.73
CA GLY A 30 -20.09 11.67 -5.13
C GLY A 30 -18.82 12.46 -5.50
N GLN A 31 -17.86 12.60 -4.59
CA GLN A 31 -16.66 13.40 -4.78
C GLN A 31 -15.43 12.52 -5.07
N TRP A 32 -15.12 12.39 -6.36
CA TRP A 32 -13.97 11.64 -6.87
C TRP A 32 -12.61 12.19 -6.45
N SER A 33 -12.55 13.44 -5.99
CA SER A 33 -11.34 14.05 -5.42
C SER A 33 -10.81 13.28 -4.21
N TYR A 34 -11.68 12.63 -3.42
CA TYR A 34 -11.24 11.79 -2.29
C TYR A 34 -10.43 10.58 -2.76
N LEU A 35 -10.87 9.93 -3.84
CA LEU A 35 -10.13 8.84 -4.45
C LEU A 35 -8.79 9.35 -5.01
N ALA A 36 -8.79 10.44 -5.78
CA ALA A 36 -7.57 11.02 -6.36
C ALA A 36 -6.54 11.45 -5.30
N TRP A 37 -6.99 12.03 -4.19
CA TRP A 37 -6.12 12.43 -3.07
C TRP A 37 -5.58 11.26 -2.26
N SER A 38 -6.25 10.12 -2.28
CA SER A 38 -5.78 8.92 -1.58
C SER A 38 -4.61 8.24 -2.28
N ILE A 39 -4.51 8.36 -3.61
CA ILE A 39 -3.52 7.63 -4.42
C ILE A 39 -2.07 8.01 -4.07
N PRO A 40 -1.66 9.29 -4.01
CA PRO A 40 -0.29 9.64 -3.67
C PRO A 40 0.18 9.08 -2.32
N PRO A 41 -0.52 9.29 -1.18
CA PRO A 41 -0.06 8.76 0.11
C PRO A 41 -0.13 7.23 0.18
N SER A 42 -1.15 6.57 -0.39
CA SER A 42 -1.22 5.10 -0.38
C SER A 42 -0.14 4.47 -1.25
N PHE A 43 0.14 5.09 -2.41
CA PHE A 43 1.19 4.63 -3.31
C PHE A 43 2.55 4.82 -2.65
N LEU A 44 2.84 5.99 -2.08
CA LEU A 44 4.11 6.23 -1.38
C LEU A 44 4.29 5.24 -0.21
N ALA A 45 3.31 5.10 0.68
CA ALA A 45 3.44 4.19 1.81
C ALA A 45 3.57 2.72 1.39
N GLY A 46 2.71 2.26 0.48
CA GLY A 46 2.69 0.87 0.01
C GLY A 46 3.91 0.52 -0.85
N PHE A 47 4.27 1.38 -1.80
CA PHE A 47 5.40 1.17 -2.71
C PHE A 47 6.74 1.22 -1.98
N THR A 48 6.94 2.20 -1.08
CA THR A 48 8.18 2.27 -0.29
C THR A 48 8.32 1.05 0.62
N GLY A 49 7.23 0.62 1.28
CA GLY A 49 7.24 -0.60 2.09
C GLY A 49 7.54 -1.87 1.28
N LEU A 50 6.97 -2.00 0.08
CA LEU A 50 7.29 -3.07 -0.86
C LEU A 50 8.77 -3.04 -1.25
N MET A 51 9.30 -1.88 -1.64
CA MET A 51 10.68 -1.74 -2.10
C MET A 51 11.68 -2.10 -1.00
N VAL A 52 11.44 -1.64 0.23
CA VAL A 52 12.25 -1.99 1.41
C VAL A 52 12.22 -3.50 1.65
N THR A 53 11.04 -4.11 1.61
CA THR A 53 10.89 -5.55 1.85
C THR A 53 11.56 -6.38 0.76
N LEU A 54 11.43 -6.00 -0.51
CA LEU A 54 12.12 -6.64 -1.63
C LEU A 54 13.65 -6.55 -1.48
N ASN A 55 14.16 -5.39 -1.05
CA ASN A 55 15.58 -5.20 -0.80
C ASN A 55 16.08 -6.07 0.37
N GLN A 56 15.29 -6.20 1.43
CA GLN A 56 15.60 -7.09 2.56
C GLN A 56 15.63 -8.56 2.15
N ILE A 57 14.67 -9.01 1.33
CA ILE A 57 14.64 -10.37 0.79
C ILE A 57 15.87 -10.63 -0.07
N LYS A 58 16.23 -9.70 -0.96
CA LYS A 58 17.42 -9.82 -1.81
C LYS A 58 18.72 -9.91 -0.99
N LYS A 59 18.83 -9.14 0.09
CA LYS A 59 19.98 -9.18 1.01
C LYS A 59 20.04 -10.46 1.86
N SER A 60 18.91 -11.11 2.13
CA SER A 60 18.90 -12.38 2.87
C SER A 60 19.15 -13.62 2.00
N THR A 61 19.08 -13.48 0.68
CA THR A 61 19.31 -14.56 -0.30
C THR A 61 20.73 -14.53 -0.87
N GLN A 62 21.47 -13.42 -0.73
CA GLN A 62 22.92 -13.37 -0.95
C GLN A 62 23.68 -13.76 0.32
#